data_AF-A0A8X7YT13-F1
#
_entry.id   AF-A0A8X7YT13-F1
#
_cell.length_a   1.000
_cell.length_b   1.000
_cell.length_c   1.000
_cell.angle_alpha   90.00
_cell.angle_beta   90.00
_cell.angle_gamma   90.00
#
_symmetry.space_group_name_H-M   'P 1'
#
loop_
_entity.id
_entity.type
_entity.pdbx_description
1 polymer ?
#
loop_
_entity_poly.entity_id
_entity_poly.type
_entity_poly.pdbx_seq_one_letter_code
_entity_poly.pdbx_strand_id
1 'polypeptide(L)'
;MTSVNNAIRGGAGGSFGIVTAWKVKLVPVPSTVSVFTVTKTLEQGATKILYGWQEIADKLDEDLFIRVLIQTANVTSQGKRTIATSYNSLFLGDANRLLQIMQRSFPELGLTRKDCIETNWINSTVFMAFLQNNTPPEVFFKERTRTGSFSKLNRTMPENPFLKRHLKGYGRKYNLEIEHASEKI
;
A
#
# COMPACT_ATOMS: atom_id res chain seq x y z
N MET A 1 18.91 14.12 -29.41
CA MET A 1 18.75 14.67 -28.03
C MET A 1 17.72 13.93 -27.17
N THR A 2 16.79 13.17 -27.75
CA THR A 2 15.71 12.46 -27.03
C THR A 2 16.16 11.21 -26.26
N SER A 3 17.29 10.59 -26.66
CA SER A 3 17.77 9.34 -26.08
C SER A 3 18.22 9.47 -24.61
N VAL A 4 19.05 10.46 -24.29
CA VAL A 4 19.59 10.65 -22.92
C VAL A 4 18.50 11.06 -21.92
N ASN A 5 17.56 11.92 -22.33
CA ASN A 5 16.44 12.31 -21.47
C ASN A 5 15.54 11.13 -21.09
N ASN A 6 15.40 10.13 -21.96
CA ASN A 6 14.67 8.90 -21.64
C ASN A 6 15.50 8.00 -20.71
N ALA A 7 16.81 7.93 -20.93
CA ALA A 7 17.72 7.14 -20.09
C ALA A 7 17.70 7.58 -18.62
N ILE A 8 17.74 8.89 -18.34
CA ILE A 8 17.73 9.39 -16.96
C ILE A 8 16.36 9.27 -16.26
N ARG A 9 15.26 9.14 -17.03
CA ARG A 9 13.87 9.05 -16.50
C ARG A 9 13.41 7.62 -16.17
N GLY A 10 14.31 6.64 -16.15
CA GLY A 10 13.99 5.25 -15.78
C GLY A 10 15.17 4.27 -15.82
N GLY A 11 16.26 4.61 -16.51
CA GLY A 11 17.44 3.77 -16.70
C GLY A 11 18.54 3.92 -15.65
N ALA A 12 18.20 4.42 -14.45
CA ALA A 12 19.10 4.68 -13.32
C ALA A 12 20.19 5.74 -13.57
N GLY A 13 20.13 6.85 -12.82
CA GLY A 13 21.02 8.01 -13.00
C GLY A 13 22.51 7.70 -12.90
N GLY A 14 22.92 6.70 -12.11
CA GLY A 14 24.33 6.33 -11.92
C GLY A 14 25.07 5.85 -13.17
N SER A 15 24.34 5.47 -14.24
CA SER A 15 24.92 5.03 -15.50
C SER A 15 25.11 6.15 -16.52
N PHE A 16 24.54 7.33 -16.30
CA PHE A 16 24.46 8.41 -17.30
C PHE A 16 25.00 9.77 -16.81
N GLY A 17 25.72 9.76 -15.68
CA GLY A 17 26.40 10.94 -15.12
C GLY A 17 25.79 11.41 -13.79
N ILE A 18 26.17 12.63 -13.38
CA ILE A 18 25.69 13.24 -12.13
C ILE A 18 24.50 14.15 -12.45
N VAL A 19 23.31 13.78 -11.96
CA VAL A 19 22.11 14.61 -12.08
C VAL A 19 22.16 15.72 -11.03
N THR A 20 22.19 16.97 -11.47
CA THR A 20 22.28 18.15 -10.58
C THR A 20 20.92 18.75 -10.25
N ALA A 21 19.92 18.63 -11.14
CA ALA A 21 18.58 19.15 -10.93
C ALA A 21 17.52 18.42 -11.78
N TRP A 22 16.26 18.49 -11.33
CA TRP A 22 15.09 18.06 -12.07
C TRP A 22 14.12 19.22 -12.27
N LYS A 23 13.66 19.43 -13.50
CA LYS A 23 12.49 20.28 -13.77
C LYS A 23 11.23 19.43 -13.68
N VAL A 24 10.50 19.55 -12.58
CA VAL A 24 9.25 18.81 -12.35
C VAL A 24 8.05 19.58 -12.90
N LYS A 25 7.04 18.84 -13.40
CA LYS A 25 5.73 19.39 -13.77
C LYS A 25 4.76 19.05 -12.64
N LEU A 26 4.17 20.08 -12.03
CA LEU A 26 3.14 19.89 -11.02
C LEU A 26 1.86 19.33 -11.67
N VAL A 27 1.15 18.52 -10.91
CA VAL A 27 -0.15 17.95 -11.31
C VAL A 27 -1.25 18.55 -10.43
N PRO A 28 -2.43 18.83 -11.00
CA PRO A 28 -3.56 19.29 -10.21
C PRO A 28 -4.03 18.17 -9.28
N VAL A 29 -4.39 18.53 -8.06
CA VAL A 29 -4.99 17.62 -7.07
C VAL A 29 -6.21 18.30 -6.46
N PRO A 30 -7.29 17.56 -6.17
CA PRO A 30 -8.43 18.11 -5.46
C PRO A 30 -8.05 18.71 -4.11
N SER A 31 -8.77 19.75 -3.66
CA SER A 31 -8.56 20.34 -2.34
C SER A 31 -8.86 19.36 -1.20
N THR A 32 -9.77 18.42 -1.47
CA THR A 32 -10.19 17.36 -0.55
C THR A 32 -10.00 16.01 -1.22
N VAL A 33 -9.27 15.14 -0.53
CA VAL A 33 -9.03 13.74 -0.91
C VAL A 33 -9.46 12.83 0.24
N SER A 34 -9.72 11.57 -0.06
CA SER A 34 -10.13 10.57 0.93
C SER A 34 -9.06 9.51 1.09
N VAL A 35 -8.78 9.14 2.34
CA VAL A 35 -7.85 8.06 2.67
C VAL A 35 -8.50 7.06 3.61
N PHE A 36 -8.05 5.81 3.55
CA PHE A 36 -8.41 4.80 4.54
C PHE A 36 -7.29 3.80 4.74
N THR A 37 -7.32 3.13 5.89
CA THR A 37 -6.56 1.90 6.11
C THR A 37 -7.48 0.88 6.77
N VAL A 38 -7.75 -0.22 6.08
CA VAL A 38 -8.51 -1.35 6.64
C VAL A 38 -7.54 -2.52 6.81
N THR A 39 -7.52 -3.12 7.99
CA THR A 39 -6.67 -4.27 8.29
C THR A 39 -7.51 -5.52 8.44
N LYS A 40 -7.08 -6.62 7.80
CA LYS A 40 -7.71 -7.94 7.92
C LYS A 40 -6.68 -8.95 8.40
N THR A 41 -7.04 -9.77 9.38
CA THR A 41 -6.22 -10.90 9.83
C THR A 41 -6.61 -12.20 9.11
N LEU A 42 -5.78 -13.25 9.22
CA LEU A 42 -6.10 -14.56 8.65
C LEU A 42 -7.46 -15.10 9.12
N GLU A 43 -7.78 -14.90 10.39
CA GLU A 43 -9.03 -15.30 11.03
C GLU A 43 -10.24 -14.54 10.46
N GLN A 44 -10.01 -13.33 9.93
CA GLN A 44 -11.02 -12.50 9.26
C GLN A 44 -11.08 -12.75 7.74
N GLY A 45 -10.42 -13.79 7.23
CA GLY A 45 -10.42 -14.14 5.82
C GLY A 45 -9.47 -13.29 4.95
N ALA A 46 -8.40 -12.72 5.53
CA ALA A 46 -7.42 -11.88 4.83
C ALA A 46 -6.93 -12.47 3.49
N THR A 47 -6.75 -13.78 3.41
CA THR A 47 -6.27 -14.47 2.22
C THR A 47 -7.23 -14.36 1.04
N LYS A 48 -8.54 -14.54 1.27
CA LYS A 48 -9.57 -14.41 0.24
C LYS A 48 -9.70 -12.95 -0.21
N ILE A 49 -9.67 -12.02 0.74
CA ILE A 49 -9.75 -10.58 0.45
C ILE A 49 -8.52 -10.14 -0.35
N LEU A 50 -7.33 -10.65 -0.01
CA LEU A 50 -6.09 -10.33 -0.72
C LEU A 50 -6.10 -10.84 -2.16
N TYR A 51 -6.65 -12.04 -2.37
CA TYR A 51 -6.85 -12.58 -3.71
C TYR A 51 -7.84 -11.73 -4.52
N GLY A 52 -8.99 -11.38 -3.93
CA GLY A 52 -9.95 -10.46 -4.55
C GLY A 52 -9.31 -9.12 -4.94
N TRP A 53 -8.49 -8.55 -4.06
CA TRP A 53 -7.74 -7.32 -4.36
C TRP A 53 -6.82 -7.48 -5.58
N GLN A 54 -6.09 -8.60 -5.70
CA GLN A 54 -5.20 -8.81 -6.85
C GLN A 54 -5.93 -8.85 -8.19
N GLU A 55 -7.16 -9.39 -8.22
CA GLU A 55 -7.96 -9.51 -9.44
C GLU A 55 -8.56 -8.18 -9.92
N ILE A 56 -8.70 -7.21 -9.01
CA ILE A 56 -9.36 -5.92 -9.27
C ILE A 56 -8.42 -4.72 -9.23
N ALA A 57 -7.22 -4.86 -8.63
CA ALA A 57 -6.33 -3.72 -8.36
C ALA A 57 -5.92 -2.91 -9.61
N ASP A 58 -5.83 -3.56 -10.77
CA ASP A 58 -5.50 -2.94 -12.06
C ASP A 58 -6.73 -2.42 -12.82
N LYS A 59 -7.94 -2.63 -12.29
CA LYS A 59 -9.24 -2.31 -12.91
C LYS A 59 -10.06 -1.31 -12.10
N LEU A 60 -9.50 -0.79 -11.01
CA LEU A 60 -10.15 0.21 -10.17
C LEU A 60 -10.29 1.55 -10.92
N ASP A 61 -11.18 2.41 -10.41
CA ASP A 61 -11.31 3.79 -10.86
C ASP A 61 -9.93 4.48 -10.85
N GLU A 62 -9.63 5.28 -11.87
CA GLU A 62 -8.32 5.93 -12.04
C GLU A 62 -7.95 6.86 -10.88
N ASP A 63 -8.96 7.39 -10.18
CA ASP A 63 -8.79 8.22 -8.98
C ASP A 63 -8.47 7.41 -7.71
N LEU A 64 -8.61 6.09 -7.75
CA LEU A 64 -8.49 5.19 -6.60
C LEU A 64 -7.19 4.39 -6.61
N PHE A 65 -6.33 4.69 -5.66
CA PHE A 65 -5.13 3.90 -5.38
C PHE A 65 -5.32 3.06 -4.12
N ILE A 66 -5.01 1.77 -4.19
CA ILE A 66 -4.96 0.86 -3.02
C ILE A 66 -3.68 0.06 -3.08
N ARG A 67 -2.87 0.11 -2.02
CA ARG A 67 -1.76 -0.81 -1.80
C ARG A 67 -2.02 -1.69 -0.59
N VAL A 68 -1.45 -2.89 -0.61
CA VAL A 68 -1.52 -3.81 0.53
C VAL A 68 -0.16 -3.97 1.19
N LEU A 69 -0.13 -3.80 2.50
CA LEU A 69 1.00 -4.15 3.34
C LEU A 69 0.70 -5.47 4.05
N ILE A 70 1.58 -6.45 3.86
CA ILE A 70 1.48 -7.76 4.51
C ILE A 70 2.51 -7.79 5.63
N GLN A 71 2.04 -7.90 6.87
CA GLN A 71 2.88 -7.85 8.07
C GLN A 71 2.42 -8.88 9.09
N THR A 72 3.30 -9.23 10.01
CA THR A 72 2.93 -10.03 11.18
C THR A 72 2.22 -9.15 12.20
N ALA A 73 1.09 -9.62 12.75
CA ALA A 73 0.37 -8.96 13.82
C ALA A 73 0.31 -9.86 15.06
N ASN A 74 0.28 -9.26 16.26
CA ASN A 74 0.08 -9.99 17.51
C ASN A 74 -1.43 -10.10 17.77
N VAL A 75 -1.94 -11.31 17.93
CA VAL A 75 -3.38 -11.57 18.16
C VAL A 75 -3.72 -11.56 19.65
N THR A 76 -2.77 -11.94 20.50
CA THR A 76 -2.96 -12.02 21.94
C THR A 76 -1.73 -11.53 22.70
N SER A 77 -1.92 -11.15 23.97
CA SER A 77 -0.86 -10.86 24.94
C SER A 77 0.05 -12.06 25.24
N GLN A 78 -0.32 -13.26 24.78
CA GLN A 78 0.46 -14.50 24.89
C GLN A 78 1.44 -14.71 23.72
N GLY A 79 1.59 -13.73 22.81
CA GLY A 79 2.60 -13.78 21.76
C GLY A 79 2.24 -14.60 20.52
N LYS A 80 0.98 -15.04 20.37
CA LYS A 80 0.51 -15.70 19.15
C LYS A 80 0.49 -14.68 18.00
N ARG A 81 1.35 -14.90 17.01
CA ARG A 81 1.44 -14.06 15.80
C ARG A 81 0.52 -14.60 14.72
N THR A 82 -0.07 -13.70 13.94
CA THR A 82 -0.84 -14.00 12.72
C THR A 82 -0.33 -13.12 11.58
N ILE A 83 -0.86 -13.33 10.38
CA ILE A 83 -0.66 -12.41 9.25
C ILE A 83 -1.81 -11.43 9.21
N ALA A 84 -1.47 -10.16 9.01
CA ALA A 84 -2.40 -9.10 8.71
C ALA A 84 -2.11 -8.50 7.33
N THR A 85 -3.17 -8.20 6.59
CA THR A 85 -3.16 -7.44 5.34
C THR A 85 -3.80 -6.09 5.58
N SER A 86 -3.01 -5.03 5.46
CA SER A 86 -3.45 -3.64 5.63
C SER A 86 -3.61 -2.97 4.27
N TYR A 87 -4.85 -2.68 3.91
CA TYR A 87 -5.25 -2.04 2.66
C TYR A 87 -5.23 -0.53 2.87
N ASN A 88 -4.16 0.10 2.41
CA ASN A 88 -3.89 1.52 2.59
C ASN A 88 -4.15 2.24 1.26
N SER A 89 -5.03 3.24 1.29
CA SER A 89 -5.61 3.81 0.08
C SER A 89 -5.63 5.34 0.10
N LEU A 90 -5.58 5.89 -1.11
CA LEU A 90 -5.76 7.29 -1.44
C LEU A 90 -6.75 7.38 -2.61
N PHE A 91 -7.74 8.24 -2.45
CA PHE A 91 -8.77 8.52 -3.46
C PHE A 91 -8.84 10.02 -3.76
N LEU A 92 -8.80 10.38 -5.04
CA LEU A 92 -8.92 11.76 -5.51
C LEU A 92 -10.38 12.23 -5.54
N GLY A 93 -11.02 12.26 -4.37
CA GLY A 93 -12.40 12.71 -4.21
C GLY A 93 -12.92 12.56 -2.78
N ASP A 94 -14.22 12.76 -2.62
CA ASP A 94 -14.90 12.63 -1.34
C ASP A 94 -15.20 11.17 -0.96
N ALA A 95 -15.49 10.96 0.33
CA ALA A 95 -15.68 9.62 0.87
C ALA A 95 -17.01 8.98 0.43
N ASN A 96 -18.01 9.76 -0.02
CA ASN A 96 -19.26 9.17 -0.51
C ASN A 96 -19.06 8.51 -1.87
N ARG A 97 -18.38 9.19 -2.81
CA ARG A 97 -18.01 8.58 -4.11
C ARG A 97 -17.10 7.37 -3.90
N LEU A 98 -16.13 7.48 -2.99
CA LEU A 98 -15.26 6.36 -2.63
C LEU A 98 -16.05 5.13 -2.16
N LEU A 99 -17.01 5.30 -1.24
CA LEU A 99 -17.81 4.19 -0.73
C LEU A 99 -18.65 3.53 -1.83
N GLN A 100 -19.20 4.32 -2.76
CA GLN A 100 -19.95 3.78 -3.90
C GLN A 100 -19.06 2.92 -4.81
N ILE A 101 -17.85 3.39 -5.12
CA ILE A 101 -16.87 2.62 -5.91
C ILE A 101 -16.51 1.33 -5.19
N MET A 102 -16.19 1.41 -3.90
CA MET A 102 -15.79 0.25 -3.10
C MET A 102 -16.92 -0.77 -2.95
N GLN A 103 -18.17 -0.33 -2.79
CA GLN A 103 -19.32 -1.24 -2.73
C GLN A 103 -19.54 -1.99 -4.05
N ARG A 104 -19.21 -1.38 -5.19
CA ARG A 104 -19.35 -2.00 -6.51
C ARG A 104 -18.19 -2.91 -6.85
N SER A 105 -16.95 -2.46 -6.62
CA SER A 105 -15.75 -3.09 -7.16
C SER A 105 -15.03 -3.99 -6.14
N PHE A 106 -15.18 -3.72 -4.84
CA PHE A 106 -14.50 -4.50 -3.80
C PHE A 106 -15.25 -4.54 -2.45
N PRO A 107 -16.51 -5.01 -2.44
CA PRO A 107 -17.34 -5.03 -1.22
C PRO A 107 -16.79 -5.94 -0.12
N GLU A 108 -16.01 -6.97 -0.46
CA GLU A 108 -15.43 -7.93 0.48
C GLU A 108 -14.45 -7.30 1.47
N LEU A 109 -13.88 -6.13 1.13
CA LEU A 109 -13.05 -5.38 2.07
C LEU A 109 -13.86 -4.87 3.27
N GLY A 110 -15.16 -4.61 3.07
CA GLY A 110 -16.07 -4.13 4.10
C GLY A 110 -15.74 -2.71 4.56
N LEU A 111 -15.35 -1.83 3.64
CA LEU A 111 -15.07 -0.42 3.93
C LEU A 111 -16.35 0.29 4.39
N THR A 112 -16.27 1.05 5.47
CA THR A 112 -17.37 1.87 5.97
C THR A 112 -17.01 3.35 5.99
N ARG A 113 -18.01 4.23 6.12
CA ARG A 113 -17.78 5.68 6.24
C ARG A 113 -16.87 6.04 7.43
N LYS A 114 -16.92 5.26 8.51
CA LYS A 114 -16.11 5.50 9.71
C LYS A 114 -14.62 5.27 9.48
N ASP A 115 -14.27 4.46 8.47
CA ASP A 115 -12.89 4.16 8.10
C ASP A 115 -12.29 5.22 7.18
N CYS A 116 -13.13 6.07 6.59
CA CYS A 116 -12.73 7.09 5.63
C CYS A 116 -12.39 8.40 6.33
N ILE A 117 -11.26 8.99 5.97
CA ILE A 117 -10.82 10.30 6.44
C ILE A 117 -10.70 11.21 5.23
N GLU A 118 -11.44 12.31 5.23
CA GLU A 118 -11.30 13.38 4.24
C GLU A 118 -10.26 14.39 4.74
N THR A 119 -9.30 14.71 3.87
CA THR A 119 -8.18 15.59 4.21
C THR A 119 -7.64 16.28 2.96
N ASN A 120 -6.62 17.12 3.11
CA ASN A 120 -5.92 17.72 1.97
C ASN A 120 -4.77 16.81 1.47
N TRP A 121 -4.24 17.10 0.28
CA TRP A 121 -3.21 16.29 -0.36
C TRP A 121 -1.92 16.09 0.45
N ILE A 122 -1.47 17.11 1.19
CA ILE A 122 -0.23 16.98 1.96
C ILE A 122 -0.43 16.11 3.20
N ASN A 123 -1.57 16.23 3.86
CA ASN A 123 -1.93 15.39 5.00
C ASN A 123 -2.21 13.94 4.59
N SER A 124 -2.74 13.70 3.38
CA SER A 124 -2.84 12.33 2.86
C SER A 124 -1.47 11.70 2.64
N THR A 125 -0.45 12.48 2.29
CA THR A 125 0.94 11.98 2.19
C THR A 125 1.49 11.53 3.55
N VAL A 126 1.18 12.28 4.62
CA VAL A 126 1.51 11.88 6.01
C VAL A 126 0.81 10.57 6.39
N PHE A 127 -0.48 10.45 6.09
CA PHE A 127 -1.27 9.24 6.33
C PHE A 127 -0.71 8.03 5.57
N MET A 128 -0.41 8.19 4.27
CA MET A 128 0.18 7.15 3.43
C MET A 128 1.62 6.80 3.86
N ALA A 129 2.29 7.60 4.68
CA ALA A 129 3.58 7.22 5.25
C ALA A 129 3.45 6.38 6.54
N PHE A 130 2.22 6.02 6.96
CA PHE A 130 1.92 5.38 8.25
C PHE A 130 2.47 6.19 9.45
N LEU A 131 2.53 7.51 9.30
CA LEU A 131 2.80 8.41 10.42
C LEU A 131 1.51 8.61 11.22
N GLN A 132 1.64 9.07 12.46
CA GLN A 132 0.49 9.34 13.32
C GLN A 132 -0.39 10.43 12.65
N ASN A 133 -1.72 10.29 12.69
CA ASN A 133 -2.66 11.19 11.99
C ASN A 133 -2.49 12.67 12.33
N ASN A 134 -2.00 13.00 13.53
CA ASN A 134 -1.79 14.38 13.97
C ASN A 134 -0.36 14.90 13.69
N THR A 135 0.42 14.15 12.90
CA THR A 135 1.77 14.57 12.53
C THR A 135 1.67 15.74 11.56
N PRO A 136 2.30 16.88 11.87
CA PRO A 136 2.25 18.04 11.00
C PRO A 136 3.15 17.79 9.75
N PRO A 137 2.77 18.27 8.54
CA PRO A 137 3.52 18.05 7.30
C PRO A 137 5.01 18.41 7.35
N GLU A 138 5.39 19.32 8.23
CA GLU A 138 6.75 19.78 8.50
C GLU A 138 7.69 18.64 8.91
N VAL A 139 7.14 17.47 9.30
CA VAL A 139 7.91 16.24 9.47
C VAL A 139 8.75 15.89 8.24
N PHE A 140 8.32 16.25 7.03
CA PHE A 140 9.04 16.00 5.79
C PHE A 140 10.25 16.94 5.57
N PHE A 141 10.36 18.03 6.34
CA PHE A 141 11.55 18.90 6.30
C PHE A 141 12.70 18.38 7.17
N LYS A 142 12.39 17.51 8.13
CA LYS A 142 13.41 16.97 9.04
C LYS A 142 14.17 15.84 8.35
N GLU A 143 15.47 16.04 8.19
CA GLU A 143 16.37 14.97 7.79
C GLU A 143 16.42 13.92 8.92
N ARG A 144 15.83 12.75 8.69
CA ARG A 144 15.91 11.65 9.66
C ARG A 144 17.28 11.01 9.54
N THR A 145 18.10 11.13 10.57
CA THR A 145 19.24 10.23 10.77
C THR A 145 18.72 8.80 10.80
N ARG A 146 19.00 8.03 9.74
CA ARG A 146 18.66 6.61 9.71
C ARG A 146 19.47 5.92 10.80
N THR A 147 18.81 5.54 11.90
CA THR A 147 19.26 4.38 12.67
C THR A 147 19.12 3.17 11.74
N GLY A 148 20.21 2.83 11.09
CA GLY A 148 20.23 1.80 10.06
C GLY A 148 19.91 0.45 10.67
N SER A 149 18.73 -0.09 10.37
CA SER A 149 18.50 -1.53 10.48
C SER A 149 19.02 -2.20 9.22
N PHE A 150 19.71 -3.33 9.38
CA PHE A 150 20.09 -4.18 8.25
C PHE A 150 18.83 -4.63 7.53
N SER A 151 18.73 -4.32 6.25
CA SER A 151 17.56 -4.65 5.42
C SER A 151 18.00 -5.22 4.09
N LYS A 152 17.28 -6.25 3.63
CA LYS A 152 17.40 -6.81 2.28
C LYS A 152 16.03 -6.73 1.62
N LEU A 153 15.97 -6.04 0.48
CA LEU A 153 14.75 -5.88 -0.30
C LEU A 153 14.91 -6.57 -1.65
N ASN A 154 13.96 -7.45 -1.97
CA ASN A 154 13.82 -8.03 -3.30
C ASN A 154 12.48 -7.57 -3.88
N ARG A 155 12.41 -7.37 -5.18
CA ARG A 155 11.18 -7.04 -5.90
C ARG A 155 10.92 -8.09 -6.98
N THR A 156 9.64 -8.41 -7.16
CA THR A 156 9.17 -9.35 -8.17
C THR A 156 7.88 -8.79 -8.77
N MET A 157 7.69 -8.99 -10.07
CA MET A 157 6.40 -8.72 -10.71
C MET A 157 5.47 -9.91 -10.45
N PRO A 158 4.18 -9.69 -10.18
CA PRO A 158 3.25 -10.78 -9.98
C PRO A 158 2.99 -11.54 -11.28
N GLU A 159 3.12 -12.87 -11.23
CA GLU A 159 2.72 -13.83 -12.28
C GLU A 159 1.79 -14.87 -11.64
N ASN A 160 0.71 -15.29 -12.31
CA ASN A 160 -0.25 -16.23 -11.70
C ASN A 160 0.36 -17.65 -11.57
N PRO A 161 0.30 -18.35 -10.42
CA PRO A 161 -0.31 -17.99 -9.13
C PRO A 161 0.70 -17.47 -8.09
N PHE A 162 0.99 -16.16 -8.13
CA PHE A 162 1.94 -15.46 -7.26
C PHE A 162 1.58 -15.59 -5.78
N LEU A 163 0.31 -15.37 -5.44
CA LEU A 163 -0.11 -15.14 -4.05
C LEU A 163 0.04 -16.37 -3.17
N LYS A 164 -0.39 -17.52 -3.67
CA LYS A 164 -0.34 -18.78 -2.93
C LYS A 164 1.10 -19.16 -2.57
N ARG A 165 2.01 -19.06 -3.53
CA ARG A 165 3.44 -19.37 -3.32
C ARG A 165 4.09 -18.40 -2.33
N HIS A 166 3.80 -17.11 -2.45
CA HIS A 166 4.41 -16.08 -1.59
C HIS A 166 3.86 -16.12 -0.17
N LEU A 167 2.55 -16.29 0.02
CA LEU A 167 1.96 -16.45 1.35
C LEU A 167 2.51 -17.69 2.06
N LYS A 168 2.57 -18.85 1.39
CA LYS A 168 3.16 -20.07 1.99
C LYS A 168 4.63 -19.86 2.36
N GLY A 169 5.41 -19.18 1.51
CA GLY A 169 6.80 -18.81 1.80
C GLY A 169 6.93 -17.87 3.01
N TYR A 170 6.04 -16.87 3.09
CA TYR A 170 5.99 -15.93 4.20
C TYR A 170 5.65 -16.63 5.52
N GLY A 171 4.69 -17.55 5.52
CA GLY A 171 4.35 -18.36 6.70
C GLY A 171 5.50 -19.18 7.22
N ARG A 172 6.19 -19.90 6.33
CA ARG A 172 7.39 -20.67 6.73
C ARG A 172 8.48 -19.77 7.30
N LYS A 173 8.72 -18.60 6.71
CA LYS A 173 9.76 -17.68 7.19
C LYS A 173 9.49 -17.16 8.60
N TYR A 174 8.22 -16.99 8.96
CA TYR A 174 7.81 -16.40 10.24
C TYR A 174 7.16 -17.41 11.21
N ASN A 175 7.23 -18.72 10.91
CA ASN A 175 6.58 -19.81 11.66
C ASN A 175 5.09 -19.56 11.92
N LEU A 176 4.35 -19.21 10.86
CA LEU A 176 2.90 -18.96 10.90
C LEU A 176 2.13 -20.05 10.15
N GLU A 177 1.05 -20.52 10.75
CA GLU A 177 0.12 -21.48 10.12
C GLU A 177 -0.73 -20.77 9.05
N ILE A 178 -0.51 -21.09 7.77
CA ILE A 178 -1.25 -20.52 6.63
C ILE A 178 -1.94 -21.63 5.80
N GLU A 179 -1.63 -22.91 6.05
CA GLU A 179 -1.99 -24.00 5.12
C GLU A 179 -3.49 -24.11 4.86
N HIS A 180 -4.33 -24.01 5.90
CA HIS A 180 -5.80 -24.05 5.76
C HIS A 180 -6.41 -22.84 5.03
N ALA A 181 -5.70 -21.70 4.97
CA ALA A 181 -6.19 -20.49 4.30
C ALA A 181 -5.85 -20.46 2.80
N SER A 182 -4.80 -21.20 2.40
CA SER A 182 -4.29 -21.23 1.02
C SER A 182 -4.96 -22.26 0.10
N GLU A 183 -5.70 -23.21 0.67
CA GLU A 183 -6.47 -24.23 -0.07
C GLU A 183 -7.85 -23.73 -0.51
N LYS A 184 -8.33 -22.62 0.06
CA LYS A 184 -9.62 -22.00 -0.27
C LYS A 184 -9.53 -20.86 -1.29
N ILE A 185 -8.38 -20.72 -1.95
CA ILE A 185 -8.15 -19.82 -3.09
C ILE A 185 -8.00 -20.66 -4.36
#